data_AF-A0A961NLC4-F1
#
_entry.id   AF-A0A961NLC4-F1
#
_cell.length_a   1.000
_cell.length_b   1.000
_cell.length_c   1.000
_cell.angle_alpha   90.00
_cell.angle_beta   90.00
_cell.angle_gamma   90.00
#
_symmetry.space_group_name_H-M   'P 1'
#
loop_
_entity.id
_entity.type
_entity.pdbx_description
1 polymer ?
#
loop_
_entity_poly.entity_id
_entity_poly.type
_entity_poly.pdbx_seq_one_letter_code
_entity_poly.pdbx_strand_id
1 'polypeptide(L)'
;MSIQDMLDHPEFMQRIFHPRKQRTATPDGARDYDIPVSGNASLGARWYIGDAAWPTVLAFHGNGEIVSDYDDIARMYHQIRLNLFMTDYRGYGWSTGSPTLSTYYTDADAVADFALRTIRAESPSAPVFLFGRSLGSGPASHLAATRADAFAGVVLESGFADIVPLLELLGIPPGAHAAELSELYS
;
A
#
# COMPACT_ATOMS: atom_id res chain seq x y z
N MET A 1 -2.97 22.99 17.36
CA MET A 1 -2.32 22.18 16.31
C MET A 1 -3.36 22.01 15.20
N SER A 2 -3.04 22.42 13.97
CA SER A 2 -3.94 22.18 12.84
C SER A 2 -4.04 20.68 12.55
N ILE A 3 -5.05 20.25 11.78
CA ILE A 3 -5.11 18.84 11.37
C ILE A 3 -3.88 18.46 10.54
N GLN A 4 -3.43 19.34 9.64
CA GLN A 4 -2.25 19.08 8.81
C GLN A 4 -0.99 18.85 9.67
N ASP A 5 -0.79 19.69 10.70
CA ASP A 5 0.32 19.52 11.63
C ASP A 5 0.25 18.16 12.34
N MET A 6 -0.97 17.68 12.68
CA MET A 6 -1.18 16.40 13.33
C MET A 6 -0.87 15.22 12.39
N LEU A 7 -1.32 15.29 11.13
CA LEU A 7 -1.13 14.24 10.12
C LEU A 7 0.34 13.98 9.78
N ASP A 8 1.21 14.94 10.07
CA ASP A 8 2.67 14.87 9.85
C ASP A 8 3.49 14.86 11.14
N HIS A 9 2.84 14.92 12.32
CA HIS A 9 3.56 15.05 13.59
C HIS A 9 4.35 13.77 13.91
N PRO A 10 5.68 13.81 14.11
CA PRO A 10 6.51 12.62 14.29
C PRO A 10 6.07 11.70 15.43
N GLU A 11 5.74 12.26 16.60
CA GLU A 11 5.28 11.46 17.75
C GLU A 11 3.93 10.80 17.49
N PHE A 12 3.07 11.42 16.68
CA PHE A 12 1.77 10.86 16.31
C PHE A 12 1.98 9.72 15.30
N MET A 13 2.83 9.93 14.30
CA MET A 13 3.15 8.93 13.28
C MET A 13 3.83 7.68 13.86
N GLN A 14 4.71 7.82 14.86
CA GLN A 14 5.37 6.69 15.52
C GLN A 14 4.42 5.75 16.28
N ARG A 15 3.20 6.23 16.60
CA ARG A 15 2.16 5.42 17.23
C ARG A 15 1.28 4.67 16.24
N ILE A 16 1.26 5.13 14.98
CA ILE A 16 0.44 4.55 13.90
C ILE A 16 1.28 3.64 13.04
N PHE A 17 2.46 4.09 12.61
CA PHE A 17 3.33 3.37 11.68
C PHE A 17 4.48 2.71 12.43
N HIS A 18 4.69 1.43 12.14
CA HIS A 18 5.79 0.62 12.66
C HIS A 18 6.68 0.16 11.50
N PRO A 19 7.47 1.07 10.90
CA PRO A 19 8.33 0.75 9.77
C PRO A 19 9.38 -0.31 10.14
N ARG A 20 9.56 -1.29 9.27
CA ARG A 20 10.63 -2.28 9.34
C ARG A 20 11.59 -2.07 8.18
N LYS A 21 12.89 -1.94 8.47
CA LYS A 21 13.94 -1.72 7.47
C LYS A 21 14.67 -3.00 7.13
N GLN A 22 14.29 -3.63 6.03
CA GLN A 22 14.95 -4.81 5.49
C GLN A 22 14.63 -4.96 4.01
N ARG A 23 15.55 -5.55 3.25
CA ARG A 23 15.34 -5.94 1.86
C ARG A 23 16.06 -7.26 1.61
N THR A 24 15.34 -8.23 1.06
CA THR A 24 15.91 -9.47 0.52
C THR A 24 16.38 -9.27 -0.91
N ALA A 25 17.31 -10.11 -1.35
CA ALA A 25 17.64 -10.21 -2.77
C ALA A 25 16.37 -10.49 -3.58
N THR A 26 16.28 -9.95 -4.79
CA THR A 26 15.15 -10.19 -5.69
C THR A 26 15.06 -11.67 -6.02
N PRO A 27 13.93 -12.35 -5.73
CA PRO A 27 13.74 -13.75 -6.11
C PRO A 27 13.73 -13.93 -7.63
N ASP A 28 14.07 -15.14 -8.08
CA ASP A 28 13.99 -15.50 -9.50
C ASP A 28 12.57 -15.28 -10.04
N GLY A 29 12.47 -14.64 -11.22
CA GLY A 29 11.20 -14.30 -11.85
C GLY A 29 10.47 -13.09 -11.25
N ALA A 30 11.00 -12.51 -10.17
CA ALA A 30 10.51 -11.24 -9.63
C ALA A 30 11.30 -10.05 -10.19
N ARG A 31 10.70 -8.85 -10.12
CA ARG A 31 11.36 -7.59 -10.49
C ARG A 31 11.13 -6.52 -9.44
N ASP A 32 12.21 -5.87 -9.03
CA ASP A 32 12.18 -4.76 -8.08
C ASP A 32 12.03 -3.43 -8.80
N TYR A 33 11.31 -2.52 -8.17
CA TYR A 33 11.08 -1.17 -8.63
C TYR A 33 11.29 -0.19 -7.47
N ASP A 34 11.79 1.00 -7.81
CA ASP A 34 11.79 2.16 -6.94
C ASP A 34 10.80 3.17 -7.53
N ILE A 35 9.62 3.27 -6.93
CA ILE A 35 8.51 4.09 -7.42
C ILE A 35 8.70 5.52 -6.89
N PRO A 36 8.96 6.53 -7.73
CA PRO A 36 9.11 7.90 -7.26
C PRO A 36 7.79 8.46 -6.75
N VAL A 37 7.82 9.11 -5.59
CA VAL A 37 6.68 9.78 -4.97
C VAL A 37 7.04 11.21 -4.56
N SER A 38 6.06 11.97 -4.06
CA SER A 38 6.24 13.37 -3.67
C SER A 38 7.32 13.56 -2.60
N GLY A 39 7.95 14.73 -2.55
CA GLY A 39 8.97 15.04 -1.55
C GLY A 39 10.30 14.30 -1.74
N ASN A 40 10.63 13.94 -2.98
CA ASN A 40 11.88 13.26 -3.36
C ASN A 40 12.09 11.92 -2.64
N ALA A 41 10.99 11.26 -2.28
CA ALA A 41 11.00 9.90 -1.73
C ALA A 41 10.72 8.88 -2.85
N SER A 42 11.05 7.63 -2.57
CA SER A 42 10.80 6.48 -3.43
C SER A 42 10.25 5.34 -2.60
N LEU A 43 9.30 4.60 -3.17
CA LEU A 43 8.73 3.40 -2.55
C LEU A 43 9.31 2.15 -3.20
N GLY A 44 9.79 1.25 -2.35
CA GLY A 44 10.21 -0.07 -2.79
C GLY A 44 9.01 -0.88 -3.21
N ALA A 45 9.08 -1.51 -4.37
CA ALA A 45 8.05 -2.42 -4.84
C ALA A 45 8.67 -3.64 -5.53
N ARG A 46 7.94 -4.76 -5.50
CA ARG A 46 8.34 -5.99 -6.18
C ARG A 46 7.14 -6.59 -6.90
N TRP A 47 7.36 -6.94 -8.16
CA TRP A 47 6.40 -7.68 -8.96
C TRP A 47 6.86 -9.13 -9.10
N TYR A 48 6.11 -10.06 -8.50
CA TYR A 48 6.32 -11.50 -8.58
C TYR A 48 5.53 -12.07 -9.75
N ILE A 49 6.23 -12.38 -10.84
CA ILE A 49 5.61 -12.72 -12.12
C ILE A 49 5.74 -14.23 -12.35
N GLY A 50 4.61 -14.91 -12.47
CA GLY A 50 4.55 -16.30 -12.93
C GLY A 50 4.37 -16.36 -14.45
N ASP A 51 3.37 -15.64 -14.96
CA ASP A 51 3.09 -15.50 -16.39
C ASP A 51 2.44 -14.13 -16.63
N ALA A 52 2.88 -13.40 -17.65
CA ALA A 52 2.34 -12.08 -17.97
C ALA A 52 0.83 -12.10 -18.28
N ALA A 53 0.29 -13.20 -18.82
CA ALA A 53 -1.14 -13.32 -19.14
C ALA A 53 -2.03 -13.51 -17.90
N TRP A 54 -1.46 -13.81 -16.74
CA TRP A 54 -2.22 -14.00 -15.51
C TRP A 54 -2.69 -12.67 -14.92
N PRO A 55 -3.86 -12.63 -14.25
CA PRO A 55 -4.27 -11.47 -13.48
C PRO A 55 -3.22 -11.08 -12.45
N THR A 56 -3.09 -9.78 -12.18
CA THR A 56 -2.16 -9.27 -11.15
C THR A 56 -2.92 -8.72 -9.97
N VAL A 57 -2.49 -9.07 -8.77
CA VAL A 57 -2.97 -8.46 -7.53
C VAL A 57 -2.01 -7.34 -7.14
N LEU A 58 -2.46 -6.09 -7.20
CA LEU A 58 -1.77 -4.95 -6.59
C LEU A 58 -2.10 -4.93 -5.09
N ALA A 59 -1.09 -5.18 -4.28
CA ALA A 59 -1.24 -5.44 -2.86
C ALA A 59 -0.54 -4.38 -1.99
N PHE A 60 -1.22 -4.02 -0.91
CA PHE A 60 -0.74 -3.15 0.16
C PHE A 60 -0.70 -3.96 1.47
N HIS A 61 0.50 -4.06 2.06
CA HIS A 61 0.76 -4.93 3.21
C HIS A 61 0.25 -4.32 4.54
N GLY A 62 0.26 -5.13 5.60
CA GLY A 62 -0.11 -4.69 6.95
C GLY A 62 0.98 -3.87 7.63
N ASN A 63 0.63 -3.24 8.75
CA ASN A 63 1.61 -2.50 9.55
C ASN A 63 2.67 -3.45 10.11
N GLY A 64 3.94 -3.03 10.15
CA GLY A 64 5.07 -3.87 10.57
C GLY A 64 5.60 -4.86 9.53
N GLU A 65 4.93 -4.99 8.40
CA GLU A 65 5.31 -5.90 7.30
C GLU A 65 6.10 -5.15 6.24
N ILE A 66 6.73 -5.88 5.33
CA ILE A 66 7.42 -5.33 4.16
C ILE A 66 7.26 -6.24 2.95
N VAL A 67 7.55 -5.72 1.76
CA VAL A 67 7.54 -6.47 0.49
C VAL A 67 8.28 -7.81 0.61
N SER A 68 9.44 -7.84 1.26
CA SER A 68 10.24 -9.07 1.40
C SER A 68 9.56 -10.19 2.20
N ASP A 69 8.55 -9.91 3.04
CA ASP A 69 7.78 -10.97 3.71
C ASP A 69 6.96 -11.82 2.73
N TYR A 70 6.72 -11.30 1.52
CA TYR A 70 5.89 -11.94 0.51
C TYR A 70 6.66 -12.78 -0.49
N ASP A 71 7.99 -12.89 -0.34
CA ASP A 71 8.83 -13.71 -1.24
C ASP A 71 8.39 -15.18 -1.28
N ASP A 72 8.04 -15.74 -0.11
CA ASP A 72 7.57 -17.13 -0.02
C ASP A 72 6.07 -17.26 -0.32
N ILE A 73 5.29 -16.22 0.01
CA ILE A 73 3.84 -16.18 -0.19
C ILE A 73 3.50 -16.09 -1.68
N ALA A 74 4.31 -15.39 -2.47
CA ALA A 74 4.10 -15.22 -3.91
C ALA A 74 3.93 -16.56 -4.66
N ARG A 75 4.60 -17.63 -4.20
CA ARG A 75 4.46 -18.97 -4.78
C ARG A 75 3.02 -19.51 -4.66
N MET A 76 2.31 -19.18 -3.59
CA MET A 76 0.90 -19.57 -3.41
C MET A 76 -0.01 -18.85 -4.40
N TYR A 77 0.27 -17.58 -4.71
CA TYR A 77 -0.45 -16.84 -5.76
C TYR A 77 -0.24 -17.48 -7.14
N HIS A 78 0.99 -17.90 -7.45
CA HIS A 78 1.28 -18.57 -8.71
C HIS A 78 0.55 -19.91 -8.86
N GLN A 79 0.35 -20.66 -7.78
CA GLN A 79 -0.40 -21.93 -7.80
C GLN A 79 -1.86 -21.75 -8.26
N ILE A 80 -2.44 -20.57 -8.04
CA ILE A 80 -3.79 -20.20 -8.49
C ILE A 80 -3.77 -19.27 -9.71
N ARG A 81 -2.64 -19.20 -10.43
CA ARG A 81 -2.44 -18.41 -11.65
C ARG A 81 -2.68 -16.91 -11.44
N LEU A 82 -2.11 -16.34 -10.38
CA LEU A 82 -2.09 -14.91 -10.11
C LEU A 82 -0.66 -14.40 -9.99
N ASN A 83 -0.38 -13.23 -10.55
CA ASN A 83 0.81 -12.45 -10.22
C ASN A 83 0.56 -11.58 -8.99
N LEU A 84 1.63 -11.18 -8.30
CA LEU A 84 1.55 -10.31 -7.13
C LEU A 84 2.45 -9.09 -7.31
N PHE A 85 1.89 -7.88 -7.26
CA PHE A 85 2.65 -6.63 -7.22
C PHE A 85 2.52 -6.05 -5.81
N MET A 86 3.60 -6.06 -5.03
CA MET A 86 3.62 -5.57 -3.66
C MET A 86 4.42 -4.27 -3.58
N THR A 87 3.97 -3.32 -2.76
CA THR A 87 4.70 -2.08 -2.46
C THR A 87 4.89 -1.90 -0.96
N ASP A 88 6.03 -1.32 -0.58
CA ASP A 88 6.31 -0.80 0.75
C ASP A 88 5.74 0.62 0.90
N TYR A 89 5.47 1.04 2.13
CA TYR A 89 5.23 2.45 2.47
C TYR A 89 6.54 3.22 2.67
N ARG A 90 6.49 4.56 2.74
CA ARG A 90 7.65 5.38 3.12
C ARG A 90 8.23 4.88 4.44
N GLY A 91 9.55 4.75 4.53
CA GLY A 91 10.21 4.23 5.73
C GLY A 91 10.15 2.71 5.91
N TYR A 92 9.35 1.96 5.14
CA TYR A 92 9.31 0.50 5.17
C TYR A 92 10.26 -0.10 4.14
N GLY A 93 10.65 -1.36 4.36
CA GLY A 93 11.56 -2.13 3.52
C GLY A 93 12.77 -1.31 3.05
N TRP A 94 12.85 -1.07 1.74
CA TRP A 94 13.86 -0.17 1.15
C TRP A 94 13.32 1.16 0.63
N SER A 95 12.05 1.46 0.88
CA SER A 95 11.49 2.80 0.62
C SER A 95 12.25 3.87 1.38
N THR A 96 12.34 5.08 0.83
CA THR A 96 12.91 6.24 1.50
C THR A 96 11.83 7.06 2.21
N GLY A 97 12.23 8.15 2.88
CA GLY A 97 11.31 9.04 3.60
C GLY A 97 10.72 8.43 4.89
N SER A 98 9.72 9.13 5.42
CA SER A 98 8.97 8.75 6.63
C SER A 98 7.48 8.62 6.29
N PRO A 99 6.76 7.64 6.86
CA PRO A 99 5.34 7.48 6.64
C PRO A 99 4.58 8.60 7.34
N THR A 100 3.64 9.22 6.63
CA THR A 100 2.68 10.17 7.20
C THR A 100 1.27 9.83 6.75
N LEU A 101 0.27 10.24 7.53
CA LEU A 101 -1.11 10.11 7.06
C LEU A 101 -1.38 11.01 5.85
N SER A 102 -0.76 12.18 5.77
CA SER A 102 -0.96 13.13 4.66
C SER A 102 -0.49 12.59 3.31
N THR A 103 0.56 11.76 3.30
CA THR A 103 1.12 11.16 2.08
C THR A 103 0.48 9.82 1.73
N TYR A 104 -0.29 9.25 2.66
CA TYR A 104 -0.74 7.87 2.63
C TYR A 104 -1.52 7.49 1.36
N TYR A 105 -2.51 8.30 1.00
CA TYR A 105 -3.32 8.08 -0.20
C TYR A 105 -2.65 8.61 -1.48
N THR A 106 -1.94 9.74 -1.40
CA THR A 106 -1.22 10.27 -2.57
C THR A 106 -0.12 9.33 -3.05
N ASP A 107 0.51 8.60 -2.13
CA ASP A 107 1.49 7.58 -2.46
C ASP A 107 0.81 6.34 -3.07
N ALA A 108 -0.36 5.95 -2.56
CA ALA A 108 -1.16 4.86 -3.15
C ALA A 108 -1.55 5.16 -4.60
N ASP A 109 -1.93 6.40 -4.88
CA ASP A 109 -2.21 6.89 -6.24
C ASP A 109 -0.98 6.77 -7.16
N ALA A 110 0.20 7.21 -6.69
CA ALA A 110 1.44 7.11 -7.45
C ALA A 110 1.84 5.64 -7.72
N VAL A 111 1.66 4.76 -6.73
CA VAL A 111 1.87 3.32 -6.89
C VAL A 111 0.90 2.73 -7.91
N ALA A 112 -0.39 3.04 -7.82
CA ALA A 112 -1.38 2.54 -8.77
C ALA A 112 -1.04 2.97 -10.20
N ASP A 113 -0.68 4.23 -10.40
CA ASP A 113 -0.26 4.76 -11.69
C ASP A 113 0.97 4.03 -12.24
N PHE A 114 1.98 3.78 -11.39
CA PHE A 114 3.18 3.05 -11.77
C PHE A 114 2.88 1.58 -12.10
N ALA A 115 2.16 0.89 -11.23
CA ALA A 115 1.84 -0.53 -11.36
C ALA A 115 0.97 -0.79 -12.59
N LEU A 116 -0.10 -0.01 -12.79
CA LEU A 116 -0.98 -0.16 -13.95
C LEU A 116 -0.23 0.07 -15.26
N ARG A 117 0.64 1.09 -15.34
CA ARG A 117 1.48 1.31 -16.54
C ARG A 117 2.42 0.13 -16.78
N THR A 118 3.11 -0.34 -15.74
CA THR A 118 4.07 -1.44 -15.82
C THR A 118 3.40 -2.73 -16.25
N ILE A 119 2.29 -3.10 -15.61
CA ILE A 119 1.53 -4.32 -15.90
C ILE A 119 0.97 -4.28 -17.31
N ARG A 120 0.31 -3.17 -17.71
CA ARG A 120 -0.33 -3.06 -19.03
C ARG A 120 0.67 -3.00 -20.18
N ALA A 121 1.93 -2.61 -19.93
CA ALA A 121 2.97 -2.67 -20.95
C ALA A 121 3.32 -4.11 -21.36
N GLU A 122 3.22 -5.07 -20.44
CA GLU A 122 3.49 -6.48 -20.71
C GLU A 122 2.24 -7.30 -20.95
N SER A 123 1.12 -6.90 -20.35
CA SER A 123 -0.16 -7.60 -20.46
C SER A 123 -1.33 -6.61 -20.52
N PRO A 124 -1.59 -6.02 -21.69
CA PRO A 124 -2.57 -4.94 -21.85
C PRO A 124 -4.00 -5.31 -21.42
N SER A 125 -4.35 -6.60 -21.50
CA SER A 125 -5.68 -7.12 -21.23
C SER A 125 -5.80 -7.89 -19.91
N ALA A 126 -4.70 -8.11 -19.16
CA ALA A 126 -4.78 -8.82 -17.90
C ALA A 126 -5.50 -7.96 -16.84
N PRO A 127 -6.49 -8.52 -16.11
CA PRO A 127 -7.17 -7.79 -15.06
C PRO A 127 -6.24 -7.55 -13.88
N VAL A 128 -6.42 -6.39 -13.24
CA VAL A 128 -5.69 -6.02 -12.01
C VAL A 128 -6.69 -5.95 -10.87
N PHE A 129 -6.42 -6.66 -9.78
CA PHE A 129 -7.20 -6.66 -8.55
C PHE A 129 -6.46 -5.88 -7.48
N LEU A 130 -7.20 -5.28 -6.55
CA LEU A 130 -6.64 -4.67 -5.35
C LEU A 130 -6.68 -5.66 -4.18
N PHE A 131 -5.63 -5.64 -3.37
CA PHE A 131 -5.60 -6.34 -2.09
C PHE A 131 -5.05 -5.41 -1.00
N GLY A 132 -5.73 -5.34 0.12
CA GLY A 132 -5.29 -4.55 1.27
C GLY A 132 -5.44 -5.32 2.57
N ARG A 133 -4.33 -5.49 3.31
CA ARG A 133 -4.35 -6.16 4.61
C ARG A 133 -4.16 -5.18 5.74
N SER A 134 -5.06 -5.21 6.73
CA SER A 134 -4.98 -4.36 7.93
C SER A 134 -4.74 -2.89 7.55
N LEU A 135 -3.56 -2.31 7.83
CA LEU A 135 -3.18 -0.98 7.35
C LEU A 135 -3.46 -0.82 5.84
N GLY A 136 -3.01 -1.76 5.01
CA GLY A 136 -3.23 -1.73 3.57
C GLY A 136 -4.68 -1.69 3.08
N SER A 137 -5.68 -1.90 3.95
CA SER A 137 -7.08 -1.72 3.56
C SER A 137 -7.41 -0.27 3.18
N GLY A 138 -6.77 0.73 3.79
CA GLY A 138 -6.99 2.14 3.44
C GLY A 138 -6.68 2.44 1.97
N PRO A 139 -5.43 2.24 1.51
CA PRO A 139 -5.02 2.44 0.12
C PRO A 139 -5.85 1.63 -0.88
N ALA A 140 -6.14 0.37 -0.57
CA ALA A 140 -6.95 -0.48 -1.42
C ALA A 140 -8.40 0.06 -1.57
N SER A 141 -9.03 0.48 -0.47
CA SER A 141 -10.36 1.08 -0.49
C SER A 141 -10.37 2.43 -1.21
N HIS A 142 -9.40 3.31 -0.92
CA HIS A 142 -9.22 4.60 -1.59
C HIS A 142 -9.15 4.43 -3.11
N LEU A 143 -8.31 3.52 -3.59
CA LEU A 143 -8.17 3.26 -5.03
C LEU A 143 -9.41 2.62 -5.63
N ALA A 144 -10.09 1.73 -4.90
CA ALA A 144 -11.35 1.14 -5.36
C ALA A 144 -12.45 2.20 -5.52
N ALA A 145 -12.51 3.19 -4.61
CA ALA A 145 -13.49 4.26 -4.64
C ALA A 145 -13.18 5.32 -5.71
N THR A 146 -11.91 5.70 -5.86
CA THR A 146 -11.50 6.80 -6.74
C THR A 146 -11.15 6.37 -8.17
N ARG A 147 -10.87 5.08 -8.38
CA ARG A 147 -10.40 4.52 -9.66
C ARG A 147 -11.11 3.22 -10.05
N ALA A 148 -12.42 3.14 -9.79
CA ALA A 148 -13.23 1.93 -9.99
C ALA A 148 -13.06 1.27 -11.37
N ASP A 149 -12.93 2.06 -12.45
CA ASP A 149 -12.78 1.53 -13.82
C ASP A 149 -11.40 0.90 -14.09
N ALA A 150 -10.40 1.14 -13.24
CA ALA A 150 -9.04 0.64 -13.44
C ALA A 150 -8.82 -0.77 -12.88
N PHE A 151 -9.70 -1.23 -11.97
CA PHE A 151 -9.52 -2.45 -11.19
C PHE A 151 -10.71 -3.40 -11.33
N ALA A 152 -10.44 -4.70 -11.44
CA ALA A 152 -11.46 -5.74 -11.62
C ALA A 152 -12.18 -6.12 -10.30
N GLY A 153 -11.63 -5.71 -9.16
CA GLY A 153 -12.20 -5.96 -7.85
C GLY A 153 -11.21 -5.65 -6.73
N VAL A 154 -11.70 -5.69 -5.49
CA VAL A 154 -10.93 -5.43 -4.27
C VAL A 154 -11.16 -6.53 -3.25
N VAL A 155 -10.09 -6.94 -2.56
CA VAL A 155 -10.11 -7.84 -1.42
C VAL A 155 -9.51 -7.12 -0.21
N LEU A 156 -10.27 -7.03 0.87
CA LEU A 156 -9.82 -6.42 2.12
C LEU A 156 -9.68 -7.53 3.18
N GLU A 157 -8.47 -7.71 3.71
CA GLU A 157 -8.20 -8.69 4.74
C GLU A 157 -7.98 -7.99 6.09
N SER A 158 -8.83 -8.28 7.08
CA SER A 158 -8.72 -7.72 8.43
C SER A 158 -8.59 -6.18 8.44
N GLY A 159 -9.27 -5.52 7.50
CA GLY A 159 -9.20 -4.08 7.30
C GLY A 159 -9.99 -3.28 8.34
N PHE A 160 -9.74 -1.97 8.38
CA PHE A 160 -10.53 -1.02 9.15
C PHE A 160 -11.48 -0.25 8.22
N ALA A 161 -12.64 0.15 8.75
CA ALA A 161 -13.64 0.91 7.99
C ALA A 161 -13.47 2.44 8.14
N ASP A 162 -12.91 2.88 9.27
CA ASP A 162 -12.73 4.30 9.57
C ASP A 162 -11.45 4.47 10.42
N ILE A 163 -10.68 5.52 10.13
CA ILE A 163 -9.43 5.83 10.81
C ILE A 163 -9.65 6.25 12.26
N VAL A 164 -10.76 6.88 12.61
CA VAL A 164 -11.08 7.36 13.96
C VAL A 164 -11.20 6.20 14.96
N PRO A 165 -12.06 5.18 14.73
CA PRO A 165 -12.10 3.99 15.60
C PRO A 165 -10.76 3.24 15.65
N LEU A 166 -10.00 3.23 14.54
CA LEU A 166 -8.66 2.63 14.54
C LEU A 166 -7.72 3.38 15.48
N LEU A 167 -7.67 4.71 15.40
CA LEU A 167 -6.83 5.54 16.27
C LEU A 167 -7.21 5.34 17.74
N GLU A 168 -8.51 5.33 18.07
CA GLU A 168 -8.98 5.06 19.43
C GLU A 168 -8.55 3.68 19.93
N LEU A 169 -8.64 2.65 19.10
CA LEU A 169 -8.17 1.29 19.42
C LEU A 169 -6.66 1.26 19.71
N LEU A 170 -5.88 2.07 19.00
CA LEU A 170 -4.44 2.25 19.24
C LEU A 170 -4.12 3.15 20.45
N GLY A 171 -5.15 3.59 21.18
CA GLY A 171 -5.03 4.50 22.33
C GLY A 171 -4.65 5.93 21.93
N ILE A 172 -4.88 6.30 20.66
CA ILE A 172 -4.56 7.59 20.07
C ILE A 172 -5.88 8.37 19.92
N PRO A 173 -6.32 9.14 20.91
CA PRO A 173 -7.60 9.85 20.81
C PRO A 173 -7.52 10.94 19.72
N PRO A 174 -8.40 10.94 18.71
CA PRO A 174 -8.37 11.91 17.61
C PRO A 174 -8.79 13.32 18.07
N GLY A 175 -9.36 13.45 19.27
CA GLY A 175 -9.67 14.72 19.90
C GLY A 175 -10.65 15.56 19.07
N ALA A 176 -10.38 16.86 18.97
CA ALA A 176 -11.22 17.80 18.23
C ALA A 176 -11.25 17.54 16.71
N HIS A 177 -10.33 16.73 16.18
CA HIS A 177 -10.15 16.50 14.75
C HIS A 177 -10.84 15.23 14.24
N ALA A 178 -11.61 14.52 15.08
CA ALA A 178 -12.23 13.25 14.71
C ALA A 178 -13.12 13.35 13.46
N ALA A 179 -14.02 14.36 13.40
CA ALA A 179 -14.91 14.52 12.26
C ALA A 179 -14.16 14.79 10.95
N GLU A 180 -13.13 15.65 11.01
CA GLU A 180 -12.32 16.01 9.85
C GLU A 180 -11.43 14.85 9.39
N LEU A 181 -10.93 14.02 10.32
CA LEU A 181 -10.23 12.77 10.00
C LEU A 181 -11.13 11.75 9.31
N SER A 182 -12.35 11.54 9.81
CA SER A 182 -13.29 10.63 9.12
C SER A 182 -13.58 11.13 7.71
N GLU A 183 -13.81 12.42 7.50
CA GLU A 183 -14.08 12.98 6.17
C GLU A 183 -12.89 12.87 5.20
N LEU A 184 -11.66 13.07 5.68
CA LEU A 184 -10.46 12.97 4.85
C LEU A 184 -10.11 11.54 4.45
N TYR A 185 -10.51 10.55 5.25
CA TYR A 185 -10.10 9.14 5.07
C TYR A 185 -11.26 8.17 4.82
N SER A 186 -12.50 8.67 4.66
CA SER A 186 -13.70 7.89 4.28
C SER A 186 -13.78 7.57 2.79
#